data_AF-A0A377VVX2-F1
#
_entry.id   AF-A0A377VVX2-F1
#
_cell.length_a   1.000
_cell.length_b   1.000
_cell.length_c   1.000
_cell.angle_alpha   90.00
_cell.angle_beta   90.00
_cell.angle_gamma   90.00
#
_symmetry.space_group_name_H-M   'P 1'
#
loop_
_entity.id
_entity.type
_entity.pdbx_description
1 polymer ?
#
loop_
_entity_poly.entity_id
_entity_poly.type
_entity_poly.pdbx_seq_one_letter_code
_entity_poly.pdbx_strand_id
1 'polypeptide(L)'
;MNTSSAIASKWTHFTEINPAVRFIDVTLRGCAQVMFQNNPLTGLIFFIAIFIAAYGEGNPAAAYGCVLGTVVATFTGMFVNDRTSWLAGLYGYNGCLVGVALPTFLSVTPQLWGCIITGSIVSVIATVSIADILKTWKVAALTAPFVLTTWVVLLASYAFSGLDASGLSVLNSPPVS
;
A
#
# COMPACT_ATOMS: atom_id res chain seq x y z
N MET A 1 27.47 16.57 -19.58
CA MET A 1 26.23 16.08 -18.93
C MET A 1 25.27 15.62 -20.01
N ASN A 2 24.78 14.38 -19.94
CA ASN A 2 23.75 13.87 -20.85
C ASN A 2 22.35 14.26 -20.33
N THR A 3 21.40 14.49 -21.22
CA THR A 3 20.08 15.10 -20.92
C THR A 3 19.32 14.40 -19.78
N SER A 4 19.43 13.07 -19.67
CA SER A 4 18.80 12.28 -18.59
C SER A 4 19.31 12.65 -17.19
N SER A 5 20.62 12.93 -17.04
CA SER A 5 21.21 13.36 -15.76
C SER A 5 20.73 14.76 -15.35
N ALA A 6 20.50 15.65 -16.32
CA ALA A 6 20.00 16.99 -16.07
C ALA A 6 18.52 16.99 -15.62
N ILE A 7 17.69 16.12 -16.20
CA ILE A 7 16.28 15.98 -15.81
C ILE A 7 16.16 15.41 -14.39
N ALA A 8 16.92 14.35 -14.08
CA ALA A 8 16.94 13.77 -12.74
C ALA A 8 17.39 14.79 -11.67
N SER A 9 18.44 15.57 -11.97
CA SER A 9 18.93 16.63 -11.08
C SER A 9 17.88 17.72 -10.84
N LYS A 10 17.19 18.18 -11.89
CA LYS A 10 16.11 19.19 -11.76
C LYS A 10 14.92 18.66 -10.94
N TRP A 11 14.54 17.41 -11.13
CA TRP A 11 13.45 16.78 -10.37
C TRP A 11 13.78 16.71 -8.88
N THR A 12 14.97 16.22 -8.52
CA THR A 12 15.42 16.17 -7.12
C THR A 12 15.45 17.54 -6.46
N HIS A 13 15.93 18.55 -7.19
CA HIS A 13 15.91 19.92 -6.69
C HIS A 13 14.49 20.44 -6.43
N PHE A 14 13.55 20.12 -7.32
CA PHE A 14 12.16 20.53 -7.19
C PHE A 14 11.43 19.84 -6.01
N THR A 15 11.72 18.54 -5.77
CA THR A 15 11.21 17.83 -4.59
C THR A 15 11.87 18.31 -3.30
N GLU A 16 13.03 18.96 -3.34
CA GLU A 16 13.64 19.57 -2.16
C GLU A 16 12.96 20.86 -1.72
N ILE A 17 12.52 21.66 -2.69
CA ILE A 17 11.95 22.98 -2.43
C ILE A 17 10.46 22.89 -2.07
N ASN A 18 9.71 21.96 -2.68
CA ASN A 18 8.27 21.89 -2.51
C ASN A 18 7.83 20.63 -1.72
N PRO A 19 7.34 20.78 -0.47
CA PRO A 19 6.91 19.65 0.35
C PRO A 19 5.77 18.83 -0.25
N ALA A 20 4.85 19.45 -0.97
CA ALA A 20 3.74 18.75 -1.62
C ALA A 20 4.24 17.87 -2.77
N VAL A 21 5.16 18.40 -3.59
CA VAL A 21 5.77 17.63 -4.67
C VAL A 21 6.63 16.49 -4.13
N ARG A 22 7.34 16.73 -3.01
CA ARG A 22 8.06 15.68 -2.30
C ARG A 22 7.13 14.57 -1.82
N PHE A 23 5.99 14.94 -1.24
CA PHE A 23 5.01 13.96 -0.77
C PHE A 23 4.50 13.11 -1.94
N ILE A 24 4.17 13.73 -3.08
CA ILE A 24 3.77 13.02 -4.31
C ILE A 24 4.89 12.09 -4.79
N ASP A 25 6.13 12.56 -4.89
CA ASP A 25 7.29 11.75 -5.28
C ASP A 25 7.44 10.51 -4.39
N VAL A 26 7.35 10.69 -3.08
CA VAL A 26 7.45 9.60 -2.10
C VAL A 26 6.27 8.64 -2.19
N THR A 27 5.05 9.13 -2.39
CA THR A 27 3.87 8.26 -2.60
C THR A 27 4.03 7.42 -3.87
N LEU A 28 4.51 8.02 -4.97
CA LEU A 28 4.78 7.29 -6.21
C LEU A 28 5.87 6.22 -6.00
N ARG A 29 6.97 6.57 -5.34
CA ARG A 29 7.99 5.58 -4.93
C ARG A 29 7.38 4.49 -4.06
N GLY A 30 6.46 4.83 -3.15
CA GLY A 30 5.72 3.88 -2.33
C GLY A 30 5.00 2.82 -3.13
N CYS A 31 4.31 3.19 -4.21
CA CYS A 31 3.70 2.20 -5.11
C CYS A 31 4.76 1.37 -5.86
N ALA A 32 5.82 2.01 -6.36
CA ALA A 32 6.90 1.33 -7.08
C ALA A 32 7.65 0.28 -6.22
N GLN A 33 7.75 0.53 -4.91
CA GLN A 33 8.40 -0.38 -3.94
C GLN A 33 7.65 -1.70 -3.75
N VAL A 34 6.41 -1.85 -4.23
CA VAL A 34 5.72 -3.16 -4.31
C VAL A 34 6.59 -4.18 -5.07
N MET A 35 7.35 -3.72 -6.07
CA MET A 35 8.30 -4.53 -6.84
C MET A 35 9.76 -4.10 -6.58
N PHE A 36 10.03 -3.50 -5.41
CA PHE A 36 11.34 -3.03 -4.98
C PHE A 36 12.00 -2.00 -5.92
N GLN A 37 11.20 -1.21 -6.62
CA GLN A 37 11.69 -0.17 -7.53
C GLN A 37 11.68 1.19 -6.83
N ASN A 38 12.85 1.80 -6.59
CA ASN A 38 12.94 3.16 -6.04
C ASN A 38 12.87 4.22 -7.15
N ASN A 39 11.78 4.24 -7.92
CA ASN A 39 11.58 5.16 -9.03
C ASN A 39 10.11 5.67 -9.09
N PRO A 40 9.86 6.99 -9.00
CA PRO A 40 8.51 7.54 -8.97
C PRO A 40 7.77 7.36 -10.31
N LEU A 41 8.48 7.36 -11.45
CA LEU A 41 7.86 7.12 -12.75
C LEU A 41 7.34 5.67 -12.87
N THR A 42 8.10 4.70 -12.34
CA THR A 42 7.63 3.31 -12.24
C THR A 42 6.34 3.22 -11.42
N GLY A 43 6.26 3.94 -10.31
CA GLY A 43 5.06 3.99 -9.47
C GLY A 43 3.86 4.61 -10.17
N LEU A 44 4.07 5.68 -10.95
CA LEU A 44 3.03 6.28 -11.78
C LEU A 44 2.50 5.27 -12.82
N ILE A 45 3.40 4.56 -13.49
CA ILE A 45 3.03 3.52 -14.46
C ILE A 45 2.25 2.39 -13.76
N PHE A 46 2.66 1.97 -12.56
CA PHE A 46 1.94 0.96 -11.78
C PHE A 46 0.53 1.42 -11.40
N PHE A 47 0.36 2.65 -10.92
CA PHE A 47 -0.98 3.18 -10.67
C PHE A 47 -1.84 3.16 -11.93
N ILE A 48 -1.34 3.66 -13.06
CA ILE A 48 -2.09 3.65 -14.33
C ILE A 48 -2.49 2.21 -14.72
N ALA A 49 -1.56 1.26 -14.63
CA ALA A 49 -1.82 -0.14 -14.93
C ALA A 49 -2.87 -0.76 -14.01
N ILE A 50 -2.81 -0.46 -12.71
CA ILE A 50 -3.81 -0.91 -11.72
C ILE A 50 -5.19 -0.33 -12.03
N PHE A 51 -5.29 0.95 -12.40
CA PHE A 51 -6.56 1.54 -12.82
C PHE A 51 -7.11 0.84 -14.07
N ILE A 52 -6.29 0.60 -15.09
CA ILE A 52 -6.73 -0.10 -16.30
C ILE A 52 -7.25 -1.50 -15.97
N ALA A 53 -6.49 -2.28 -15.18
CA ALA A 53 -6.86 -3.63 -14.79
C ALA A 53 -8.14 -3.66 -13.92
N ALA A 54 -8.20 -2.83 -12.89
CA ALA A 54 -9.34 -2.77 -11.96
C ALA A 54 -10.66 -2.40 -12.65
N TYR A 55 -10.63 -1.46 -13.59
CA TYR A 55 -11.82 -1.14 -14.40
C TYR A 55 -12.15 -2.26 -15.39
N GLY A 56 -11.15 -2.91 -15.99
CA GLY A 56 -11.35 -4.07 -16.87
C GLY A 56 -11.97 -5.28 -16.17
N GLU A 57 -11.66 -5.48 -14.89
CA GLU A 57 -12.21 -6.53 -14.03
C GLU A 57 -13.54 -6.15 -13.36
N GLY A 58 -14.03 -4.91 -13.55
CA GLY A 58 -15.25 -4.42 -12.92
C GLY A 58 -15.14 -4.13 -11.42
N ASN A 59 -13.92 -4.03 -10.87
CA ASN A 59 -13.64 -3.69 -9.47
C ASN A 59 -12.82 -2.40 -9.34
N PRO A 60 -13.35 -1.22 -9.71
CA PRO A 60 -12.61 0.05 -9.62
C PRO A 60 -12.22 0.41 -8.18
N ALA A 61 -12.90 -0.14 -7.17
CA ALA A 61 -12.59 0.10 -5.77
C ALA A 61 -11.17 -0.35 -5.39
N ALA A 62 -10.64 -1.40 -6.03
CA ALA A 62 -9.25 -1.85 -5.82
C ALA A 62 -8.23 -0.77 -6.23
N ALA A 63 -8.46 -0.03 -7.33
CA ALA A 63 -7.56 1.02 -7.78
C ALA A 63 -7.60 2.26 -6.86
N TYR A 64 -8.79 2.68 -6.44
CA TYR A 64 -8.93 3.78 -5.49
C TYR A 64 -8.40 3.41 -4.10
N GLY A 65 -8.64 2.17 -3.66
CA GLY A 65 -8.09 1.62 -2.43
C GLY A 65 -6.57 1.60 -2.46
N CYS A 66 -5.95 1.17 -3.57
CA CYS A 66 -4.51 1.22 -3.80
C CYS A 66 -3.92 2.61 -3.56
N VAL A 67 -4.51 3.64 -4.18
CA VAL A 67 -4.06 5.03 -4.02
C VAL A 67 -4.24 5.48 -2.58
N LEU A 68 -5.44 5.28 -2.00
CA LEU A 68 -5.74 5.68 -0.63
C LEU A 68 -4.77 5.04 0.36
N GLY A 69 -4.56 3.72 0.27
CA GLY A 69 -3.68 3.00 1.17
C GLY A 69 -2.22 3.44 1.06
N THR A 70 -1.74 3.69 -0.16
CA THR A 70 -0.39 4.24 -0.39
C THR A 70 -0.23 5.63 0.21
N VAL A 71 -1.21 6.52 0.01
CA VAL A 71 -1.20 7.89 0.54
C VAL A 71 -1.23 7.89 2.07
N VAL A 72 -2.15 7.12 2.67
CA VAL A 72 -2.28 7.01 4.13
C VAL A 72 -0.99 6.47 4.73
N ALA A 73 -0.45 5.36 4.20
CA ALA A 73 0.79 4.78 4.71
C ALA A 73 2.00 5.71 4.51
N THR A 74 2.07 6.43 3.38
CA THR A 74 3.11 7.46 3.17
C THR A 74 3.02 8.57 4.20
N PHE A 75 1.80 9.06 4.48
CA PHE A 75 1.55 10.08 5.48
C PHE A 75 1.90 9.59 6.89
N THR A 76 1.46 8.39 7.28
CA THR A 76 1.85 7.78 8.56
C THR A 76 3.36 7.62 8.68
N GLY A 77 4.02 7.17 7.61
CA GLY A 77 5.47 7.01 7.55
C GLY A 77 6.24 8.33 7.75
N MET A 78 5.64 9.50 7.50
CA MET A 78 6.30 10.79 7.75
C MET A 78 6.66 11.01 9.21
N PHE A 79 5.93 10.36 10.11
CA PHE A 79 6.12 10.48 11.56
C PHE A 79 7.09 9.43 12.11
N VAL A 80 7.60 8.52 11.27
CA VAL A 80 8.64 7.57 11.65
C VAL A 80 10.00 8.28 11.61
N ASN A 81 10.83 8.04 12.63
CA ASN A 81 12.17 8.64 12.73
C ASN A 81 13.22 7.96 11.82
N ASP A 82 12.88 7.79 10.54
CA ASP A 82 13.76 7.29 9.49
C ASP A 82 13.43 7.99 8.17
N ARG A 83 14.00 9.19 8.02
CA ARG A 83 13.75 10.05 6.86
C ARG A 83 14.25 9.42 5.55
N THR A 84 15.32 8.65 5.60
CA THR A 84 15.93 8.02 4.41
C THR A 84 15.01 6.95 3.85
N SER A 85 14.50 6.05 4.71
CA SER A 85 13.54 5.03 4.30
C SER A 85 12.22 5.64 3.84
N TRP A 86 11.78 6.72 4.50
CA TRP A 86 10.60 7.45 4.05
C TRP A 86 10.80 8.04 2.64
N LEU A 87 11.91 8.74 2.37
CA LEU A 87 12.20 9.30 1.04
C LEU A 87 12.31 8.22 -0.05
N ALA A 88 12.72 7.00 0.31
CA ALA A 88 12.77 5.86 -0.59
C ALA A 88 11.40 5.18 -0.82
N GLY A 89 10.33 5.63 -0.15
CA GLY A 89 8.98 5.09 -0.27
C GLY A 89 8.73 3.79 0.51
N LEU A 90 9.64 3.39 1.42
CA LEU A 90 9.59 2.08 2.07
C LEU A 90 8.41 1.89 3.02
N TYR A 91 7.74 2.96 3.43
CA TYR A 91 6.54 2.87 4.26
C TYR A 91 5.23 2.85 3.46
N GLY A 92 5.27 3.12 2.15
CA GLY A 92 4.05 3.23 1.32
C GLY A 92 3.53 1.90 0.76
N TYR A 93 4.43 0.97 0.39
CA TYR A 93 4.04 -0.21 -0.41
C TYR A 93 3.17 -1.23 0.34
N ASN A 94 3.35 -1.40 1.65
CA ASN A 94 2.48 -2.29 2.42
C ASN A 94 1.05 -1.73 2.48
N GLY A 95 0.88 -0.41 2.62
CA GLY A 95 -0.43 0.25 2.53
C GLY A 95 -1.05 0.17 1.12
N CYS A 96 -0.22 0.31 0.07
CA CYS A 96 -0.62 0.09 -1.32
C CYS A 96 -1.30 -1.29 -1.50
N LEU A 97 -0.66 -2.35 -0.98
CA LEU A 97 -1.17 -3.71 -1.07
C LEU A 97 -2.42 -3.94 -0.23
N VAL A 98 -2.49 -3.38 0.99
CA VAL A 98 -3.72 -3.42 1.82
C VAL A 98 -4.89 -2.80 1.03
N GLY A 99 -4.65 -1.64 0.42
CA GLY A 99 -5.64 -0.91 -0.36
C GLY A 99 -6.18 -1.67 -1.58
N VAL A 100 -5.36 -2.49 -2.24
CA VAL A 100 -5.79 -3.36 -3.34
C VAL A 100 -6.52 -4.59 -2.81
N ALA A 101 -6.01 -5.20 -1.74
CA ALA A 101 -6.50 -6.50 -1.26
C ALA A 101 -7.90 -6.39 -0.64
N LEU A 102 -8.17 -5.39 0.19
CA LEU A 102 -9.44 -5.33 0.91
C LEU A 102 -10.66 -5.22 -0.03
N PRO A 103 -10.68 -4.34 -1.06
CA PRO A 103 -11.77 -4.32 -2.05
C PRO A 103 -11.86 -5.57 -2.93
N THR A 104 -10.82 -6.40 -2.96
CA THR A 104 -10.83 -7.67 -3.69
C THR A 104 -11.59 -8.75 -2.92
N PHE A 105 -11.50 -8.75 -1.59
CA PHE A 105 -12.08 -9.80 -0.75
C PHE A 105 -13.35 -9.38 -0.01
N LEU A 106 -13.56 -8.08 0.19
CA LEU A 106 -14.67 -7.51 0.93
C LEU A 106 -15.56 -6.65 0.02
N SER A 107 -16.85 -6.63 0.34
CA SER A 107 -17.83 -5.80 -0.36
C SER A 107 -17.55 -4.31 -0.17
N VAL A 108 -17.83 -3.51 -1.20
CA VAL A 108 -17.61 -2.06 -1.16
C VAL A 108 -18.66 -1.38 -0.29
N THR A 109 -18.29 -1.13 0.96
CA THR A 109 -19.09 -0.41 1.96
C THR A 109 -18.30 0.78 2.52
N PRO A 110 -18.93 1.75 3.21
CA PRO A 110 -18.20 2.79 3.93
C PRO A 110 -17.16 2.23 4.92
N GLN A 111 -17.46 1.08 5.55
CA GLN A 111 -16.61 0.40 6.51
C GLN A 111 -15.32 -0.11 5.86
N LEU A 112 -15.39 -0.60 4.61
CA LEU A 112 -14.21 -1.01 3.84
C LEU A 112 -13.16 0.11 3.77
N TRP A 113 -13.57 1.33 3.47
CA TRP A 113 -12.67 2.47 3.38
C TRP A 113 -12.03 2.81 4.73
N GLY A 114 -12.80 2.70 5.81
CA GLY A 114 -12.29 2.78 7.18
C GLY A 114 -11.22 1.71 7.47
N CYS A 115 -11.45 0.47 7.05
CA CYS A 115 -10.48 -0.63 7.15
C CYS A 115 -9.23 -0.40 6.31
N ILE A 116 -9.33 0.20 5.13
CA ILE A 116 -8.16 0.56 4.31
C ILE A 116 -7.31 1.61 5.03
N ILE A 117 -7.93 2.64 5.59
CA ILE A 117 -7.22 3.69 6.33
C ILE A 117 -6.51 3.10 7.56
N THR A 118 -7.25 2.39 8.42
CA THR A 118 -6.69 1.82 9.64
C THR A 118 -5.67 0.72 9.34
N GLY A 119 -5.96 -0.16 8.39
CA GLY A 119 -5.03 -1.19 7.92
C GLY A 119 -3.75 -0.60 7.34
N SER A 120 -3.83 0.48 6.58
CA SER A 120 -2.63 1.14 6.05
C SER A 120 -1.75 1.72 7.16
N ILE A 121 -2.35 2.35 8.18
CA ILE A 121 -1.62 2.82 9.37
C ILE A 121 -0.96 1.65 10.10
N VAL A 122 -1.73 0.59 10.38
CA VAL A 122 -1.23 -0.62 11.06
C VAL A 122 -0.09 -1.27 10.28
N SER A 123 -0.17 -1.28 8.95
CA SER A 123 0.88 -1.84 8.10
C SER A 123 2.22 -1.10 8.24
N VAL A 124 2.21 0.21 8.47
CA VAL A 124 3.42 1.00 8.74
C VAL A 124 4.00 0.64 10.10
N ILE A 125 3.16 0.56 11.13
CA ILE A 125 3.57 0.16 12.48
C ILE A 125 4.21 -1.24 12.43
N ALA A 126 3.53 -2.19 11.79
CA ALA A 126 4.04 -3.54 11.58
C ALA A 126 5.35 -3.56 10.76
N THR A 127 5.48 -2.69 9.75
CA THR A 127 6.73 -2.56 8.96
C THR A 127 7.89 -2.16 9.86
N VAL A 128 7.71 -1.14 10.72
CA VAL A 128 8.73 -0.68 11.66
C VAL A 128 9.07 -1.78 12.66
N SER A 129 8.07 -2.37 13.32
CA SER A 129 8.28 -3.39 14.35
C SER A 129 8.97 -4.64 13.80
N ILE A 130 8.54 -5.13 12.63
CA ILE A 130 9.14 -6.31 11.99
C ILE A 130 10.56 -6.00 11.51
N ALA A 131 10.79 -4.83 10.91
CA ALA A 131 12.13 -4.43 10.49
C ALA A 131 13.11 -4.35 11.66
N ASP A 132 12.68 -3.83 12.81
CA ASP A 132 13.50 -3.75 14.02
C ASP A 132 13.86 -5.14 14.57
N ILE A 133 12.89 -6.06 14.61
CA ILE A 133 13.13 -7.46 15.00
C ILE A 133 14.11 -8.12 14.03
N LEU A 134 13.88 -7.98 12.73
CA LEU A 134 14.67 -8.66 11.70
C LEU A 134 16.07 -8.08 11.47
N LYS A 135 16.34 -6.87 12.01
CA LYS A 135 17.62 -6.18 11.87
C LYS A 135 18.80 -7.00 12.39
N THR A 136 18.60 -7.80 13.43
CA THR A 136 19.63 -8.70 14.00
C THR A 136 20.09 -9.77 13.01
N TRP A 137 19.21 -10.22 12.11
CA TRP A 137 19.51 -11.20 11.07
C TRP A 137 19.79 -10.57 9.69
N LYS A 138 19.75 -9.23 9.58
CA LYS A 138 19.92 -8.47 8.32
C LYS A 138 18.92 -8.87 7.23
N VAL A 139 17.71 -9.27 7.62
CA VAL A 139 16.63 -9.66 6.70
C VAL A 139 15.63 -8.50 6.56
N ALA A 140 15.10 -8.30 5.35
CA ALA A 140 14.07 -7.30 5.09
C ALA A 140 12.67 -7.81 5.52
N ALA A 141 11.82 -6.92 6.02
CA ALA A 141 10.43 -7.24 6.37
C ALA A 141 9.57 -7.63 5.16
N LEU A 142 9.97 -7.20 3.95
CA LEU A 142 9.24 -7.42 2.69
C LEU A 142 7.74 -7.10 2.86
N THR A 143 6.87 -7.93 2.30
CA THR A 143 5.41 -7.74 2.32
C THR A 143 4.72 -8.42 3.52
N ALA A 144 5.48 -8.93 4.51
CA ALA A 144 4.91 -9.52 5.72
C ALA A 144 3.97 -8.57 6.49
N PRO A 145 4.26 -7.26 6.63
CA PRO A 145 3.35 -6.32 7.29
C PRO A 145 1.98 -6.24 6.60
N PHE A 146 1.96 -6.20 5.27
CA PHE A 146 0.74 -6.24 4.46
C PHE A 146 -0.06 -7.53 4.71
N VAL A 147 0.60 -8.69 4.61
CA VAL A 147 -0.06 -10.01 4.72
C VAL A 147 -0.72 -10.15 6.09
N LEU A 148 0.03 -9.87 7.16
CA LEU A 148 -0.49 -9.97 8.53
C LEU A 148 -1.66 -9.01 8.77
N THR A 149 -1.53 -7.76 8.32
CA THR A 149 -2.61 -6.77 8.49
C THR A 149 -3.87 -7.19 7.75
N THR A 150 -3.74 -7.65 6.51
CA THR A 150 -4.87 -8.08 5.68
C THR A 150 -5.54 -9.31 6.28
N TRP A 151 -4.78 -10.30 6.75
CA TRP A 151 -5.33 -11.47 7.43
C TRP A 151 -6.12 -11.11 8.68
N VAL A 152 -5.61 -10.20 9.52
CA VAL A 152 -6.34 -9.75 10.71
C VAL A 152 -7.67 -9.11 10.33
N VAL A 153 -7.70 -8.25 9.30
CA VAL A 153 -8.94 -7.61 8.84
C VAL A 153 -9.92 -8.63 8.27
N LEU A 154 -9.45 -9.58 7.46
CA LEU A 154 -10.30 -10.63 6.88
C LEU A 154 -10.79 -11.64 7.93
N LEU A 155 -10.00 -11.92 8.98
CA LEU A 155 -10.46 -12.74 10.09
C LEU A 155 -11.51 -12.00 10.92
N ALA A 156 -11.32 -10.69 11.14
CA ALA A 156 -12.28 -9.84 11.83
C ALA A 156 -13.61 -9.75 11.07
N SER A 157 -13.62 -9.77 9.74
CA SER A 157 -14.87 -9.69 8.97
C SER A 157 -15.83 -10.86 9.24
N TYR A 158 -15.33 -12.03 9.64
CA TYR A 158 -16.20 -13.14 10.08
C TYR A 158 -16.93 -12.87 11.40
N ALA A 159 -16.39 -11.98 12.24
CA ALA A 159 -16.98 -11.62 13.53
C ALA A 159 -17.87 -10.36 13.46
N PHE A 160 -17.68 -9.50 12.45
CA PHE A 160 -18.39 -8.23 12.31
C PHE A 160 -19.39 -8.28 11.15
N SER A 161 -20.67 -8.13 11.46
CA SER A 161 -21.78 -8.12 10.49
C SER A 161 -21.76 -6.98 9.46
N GLY A 162 -20.82 -6.03 9.56
CA GLY A 162 -20.68 -4.91 8.62
C GLY A 162 -19.59 -5.10 7.55
N LEU A 163 -18.93 -6.25 7.52
CA LEU A 163 -17.86 -6.58 6.57
C LEU A 163 -18.22 -7.86 5.81
N ASP A 164 -18.98 -7.73 4.73
CA ASP A 164 -19.38 -8.88 3.92
C ASP A 164 -18.23 -9.36 3.04
N ALA A 165 -17.70 -10.55 3.36
CA ALA A 165 -16.60 -11.19 2.64
C ALA A 165 -17.07 -11.85 1.33
N SER A 166 -17.29 -11.04 0.30
CA SER A 166 -17.82 -11.47 -1.00
C SER A 166 -16.85 -12.28 -1.86
N GLY A 167 -15.53 -12.13 -1.63
CA GLY A 167 -14.48 -12.77 -2.43
C GLY A 167 -13.90 -14.06 -1.83
N LEU A 168 -14.34 -14.46 -0.62
CA LEU A 168 -13.90 -15.69 0.03
C LEU A 168 -14.75 -16.86 -0.47
N SER A 169 -14.12 -17.87 -1.05
CA SER A 169 -14.82 -19.10 -1.42
C SER A 169 -15.40 -19.74 -0.15
N VAL A 170 -16.73 -19.80 -0.07
CA VAL A 170 -17.41 -20.56 0.98
C VAL A 170 -16.92 -22.00 0.87
N LEU A 171 -16.25 -22.52 1.91
CA LEU A 171 -16.00 -23.94 2.02
C LEU A 171 -17.36 -24.64 1.92
N ASN A 172 -17.55 -25.37 0.83
CA ASN A 172 -18.80 -26.03 0.48
C ASN A 172 -19.20 -26.96 1.63
N SER A 173 -20.04 -26.51 2.56
CA SER A 173 -20.61 -27.38 3.57
C SER A 173 -21.57 -28.35 2.87
N PRO A 174 -21.45 -29.67 3.05
CA PRO A 174 -22.35 -30.62 2.40
C PRO A 174 -23.80 -30.33 2.81
N PRO A 175 -24.77 -30.58 1.92
CA PRO A 175 -26.17 -30.34 2.23
C PRO A 175 -26.56 -31.18 3.45
N VAL A 176 -27.13 -30.54 4.45
CA VAL A 176 -27.75 -31.24 5.58
C VAL A 176 -29.02 -31.90 5.02
N SER A 177 -28.95 -33.22 4.84
CA SER A 177 -30.09 -34.09 4.51
C SER A 177 -31.00 -34.28 5.71
#